data_AF-A0AAN2FCT6-F1
#
_entry.id   AF-A0AAN2FCT6-F1
#
_cell.length_a   1.000
_cell.length_b   1.000
_cell.length_c   1.000
_cell.angle_alpha   90.00
_cell.angle_beta   90.00
_cell.angle_gamma   90.00
#
_symmetry.space_group_name_H-M   'P 1'
#
loop_
_entity.id
_entity.type
_entity.pdbx_description
1 polymer ?
#
loop_
_entity_poly.entity_id
_entity_poly.type
_entity_poly.pdbx_seq_one_letter_code
_entity_poly.pdbx_strand_id
1 'polypeptide(L)'
;MKKIIASLLTLMLLTPALAFAHPGDWGPPGGWGRHGGHGPRWGGPGPVRFLPEAATAVLIGGLTYYLLNGNYYQRHGDEYVVTEPPAESRVSSEMRVLDFNGKRFYVQAGHFYQRQIDGDYVEVPRPAGL
;
A
#
# COMPACT_ATOMS: atom_id res chain seq x y z
N MET A 1 11.75 -56.33 6.99
CA MET A 1 13.05 -55.63 7.14
C MET A 1 13.29 -54.74 5.92
N LYS A 2 13.78 -53.50 6.12
CA LYS A 2 14.32 -52.49 5.16
C LYS A 2 13.49 -52.20 3.88
N LYS A 3 12.78 -51.06 3.78
CA LYS A 3 13.26 -49.71 3.36
C LYS A 3 14.06 -49.70 2.05
N ILE A 4 13.46 -49.28 0.94
CA ILE A 4 14.12 -48.40 -0.05
C ILE A 4 13.09 -47.41 -0.59
N ILE A 5 13.21 -46.17 -0.11
CA ILE A 5 12.57 -44.97 -0.61
C ILE A 5 13.55 -44.36 -1.61
N ALA A 6 13.10 -44.01 -2.80
CA ALA A 6 13.80 -43.06 -3.66
C ALA A 6 12.79 -42.43 -4.64
N SER A 7 11.90 -41.60 -4.10
CA SER A 7 11.06 -40.72 -4.89
C SER A 7 11.92 -39.61 -5.48
N LEU A 8 12.14 -39.64 -6.80
CA LEU A 8 12.61 -38.51 -7.58
C LEU A 8 11.51 -37.44 -7.58
N LEU A 9 11.57 -36.51 -6.63
CA LEU A 9 10.79 -35.27 -6.69
C LEU A 9 11.72 -34.18 -7.22
N THR A 10 11.60 -33.93 -8.52
CA THR A 10 12.29 -32.88 -9.27
C THR A 10 12.06 -31.51 -8.62
N LEU A 11 13.15 -30.89 -8.16
CA LEU A 11 13.21 -29.52 -7.66
C LEU A 11 13.12 -28.56 -8.86
N MET A 12 11.90 -28.13 -9.18
CA MET A 12 11.64 -27.03 -10.11
C MET A 12 10.52 -26.20 -9.49
N LEU A 13 10.84 -25.10 -8.80
CA LEU A 13 9.95 -23.97 -8.50
C LEU A 13 10.70 -22.91 -7.68
N LEU A 14 11.71 -22.28 -8.26
CA LEU A 14 12.22 -20.99 -7.80
C LEU A 14 12.43 -20.07 -9.01
N THR A 15 11.34 -19.84 -9.75
CA THR A 15 11.21 -18.64 -10.57
C THR A 15 10.29 -17.68 -9.83
N PRO A 16 10.80 -16.58 -9.24
CA PRO A 16 9.92 -15.48 -8.94
C PRO A 16 9.36 -15.00 -10.27
N ALA A 17 8.07 -15.23 -10.50
CA ALA A 17 7.35 -14.52 -11.53
C ALA A 17 7.45 -13.04 -11.16
N LEU A 18 8.25 -12.29 -11.91
CA LEU A 18 8.19 -10.84 -11.89
C LEU A 18 6.80 -10.47 -12.42
N ALA A 19 5.83 -10.38 -11.51
CA ALA A 19 4.52 -9.83 -11.78
C ALA A 19 4.72 -8.32 -11.95
N PHE A 20 5.07 -7.90 -13.16
CA PHE A 20 4.86 -6.53 -13.58
C PHE A 20 3.36 -6.35 -13.76
N ALA A 21 2.71 -5.70 -12.80
CA ALA A 21 1.41 -5.10 -13.05
C ALA A 21 1.65 -3.94 -14.03
N HIS A 22 1.54 -4.22 -15.33
CA HIS A 22 1.46 -3.19 -16.35
C HIS A 22 0.17 -2.39 -16.11
N PRO A 23 0.24 -1.07 -15.82
CA PRO A 23 -0.93 -0.21 -15.93
C PRO A 23 -1.36 -0.24 -17.40
N GLY A 24 -2.62 -0.62 -17.66
CA GLY A 24 -3.10 -1.00 -18.98
C GLY A 24 -2.78 -0.01 -20.11
N ASP A 25 -2.34 -0.58 -21.22
CA ASP A 25 -2.39 0.04 -22.55
C ASP A 25 -3.85 0.31 -22.94
N TRP A 26 -4.30 1.55 -22.76
CA TRP A 26 -5.47 2.07 -23.45
C TRP A 26 -5.16 3.46 -24.03
N GLY A 27 -4.69 3.49 -25.28
CA GLY A 27 -4.56 4.72 -26.07
C GLY A 27 -4.36 4.42 -27.56
N PRO A 28 -5.11 5.10 -28.48
CA PRO A 28 -5.08 4.80 -29.91
C PRO A 28 -3.79 5.30 -30.60
N PRO A 29 -3.46 4.79 -31.80
CA PRO A 29 -2.18 5.05 -32.43
C PRO A 29 -2.13 6.43 -33.10
N GLY A 30 -1.14 7.23 -32.70
CA GLY A 30 -0.66 8.35 -33.49
C GLY A 30 -0.75 9.70 -32.79
N GLY A 31 0.36 10.44 -32.84
CA GLY A 31 0.37 11.87 -32.53
C GLY A 31 1.65 12.33 -31.85
N TRP A 32 2.67 12.66 -32.64
CA TRP A 32 3.80 13.46 -32.19
C TRP A 32 3.27 14.83 -31.75
N GLY A 33 3.20 15.07 -30.44
CA GLY A 33 2.57 16.28 -29.88
C GLY A 33 3.05 16.56 -28.46
N ARG A 34 4.04 17.44 -28.38
CA ARG A 34 4.61 18.04 -27.18
C ARG A 34 3.55 18.78 -26.35
N HIS A 35 2.95 18.19 -25.31
CA HIS A 35 2.14 18.93 -24.33
C HIS A 35 2.21 18.32 -22.92
N GLY A 36 2.37 19.20 -21.92
CA GLY A 36 2.51 18.86 -20.51
C GLY A 36 1.31 18.10 -19.95
N GLY A 37 1.60 17.00 -19.25
CA GLY A 37 0.61 16.23 -18.51
C GLY A 37 0.44 16.80 -17.10
N HIS A 38 -0.69 17.45 -16.88
CA HIS A 38 -1.20 17.79 -15.56
C HIS A 38 -1.52 16.51 -14.79
N GLY A 39 -0.60 16.05 -13.94
CA GLY A 39 -0.95 15.18 -12.82
C GLY A 39 -1.91 15.90 -11.87
N PRO A 40 -2.71 15.18 -11.06
CA PRO A 40 -3.63 15.81 -10.13
C PRO A 40 -2.85 16.75 -9.21
N ARG A 41 -3.17 18.04 -9.24
CA ARG A 41 -2.45 19.07 -8.51
C ARG A 41 -2.84 19.04 -7.04
N TRP A 42 -2.38 18.01 -6.33
CA TRP A 42 -2.22 18.05 -4.88
C TRP A 42 -1.16 19.12 -4.62
N GLY A 43 -1.51 20.19 -3.91
CA GLY A 43 -0.73 21.43 -3.78
C GLY A 43 0.60 21.33 -3.02
N GLY A 44 1.34 20.25 -3.24
CA GLY A 44 2.67 20.01 -2.69
C GLY A 44 3.80 20.40 -3.66
N PRO A 45 5.05 20.26 -3.22
CA PRO A 45 6.22 20.44 -4.05
C PRO A 45 6.19 19.55 -5.31
N GLY A 46 6.78 20.01 -6.41
CA GLY A 46 6.99 19.16 -7.59
C GLY A 46 7.95 18.00 -7.28
N PRO A 47 8.20 17.11 -8.26
CA PRO A 47 9.14 16.00 -8.10
C PRO A 47 10.51 16.48 -7.57
N VAL A 48 11.07 15.74 -6.62
CA VAL A 48 12.38 16.05 -6.01
C VAL A 48 13.34 14.88 -6.14
N ARG A 49 14.63 15.14 -6.33
CA ARG A 49 15.65 14.09 -6.47
C ARG A 49 16.13 13.49 -5.16
N PHE A 50 15.95 14.24 -4.07
CA PHE A 50 16.38 13.84 -2.75
C PHE A 50 15.34 14.27 -1.73
N LEU A 51 15.14 13.43 -0.73
CA LEU A 51 14.41 13.78 0.47
C LEU A 51 15.42 14.03 1.60
N PRO A 52 15.18 15.02 2.47
CA PRO A 52 15.98 15.22 3.67
C PRO A 52 15.87 14.00 4.59
N GLU A 53 16.86 13.83 5.48
CA GLU A 53 16.91 12.74 6.47
C GLU A 53 15.68 12.71 7.39
N ALA A 54 15.02 13.85 7.58
CA ALA A 54 13.77 13.94 8.35
C ALA A 54 12.58 13.19 7.70
N ALA A 55 12.68 12.77 6.44
CA ALA A 55 11.64 11.97 5.79
C ALA A 55 11.61 10.55 6.37
N THR A 56 10.43 10.09 6.78
CA THR A 56 10.26 8.75 7.38
C THR A 56 9.75 7.77 6.33
N ALA A 57 10.48 6.68 6.09
CA ALA A 57 10.01 5.58 5.26
C ALA A 57 8.92 4.78 6.00
N VAL A 58 7.76 4.61 5.38
CA VAL A 58 6.62 3.85 5.90
C VAL A 58 6.13 2.86 4.86
N LEU A 59 5.81 1.63 5.29
CA LEU A 59 5.28 0.57 4.43
C LEU A 59 3.76 0.48 4.64
N ILE A 60 2.98 0.77 3.59
CA ILE A 60 1.50 0.78 3.64
C ILE A 60 1.01 0.02 2.41
N GLY A 61 0.14 -0.98 2.61
CA GLY A 61 -0.34 -1.84 1.52
C GLY A 61 0.78 -2.53 0.71
N GLY A 62 1.93 -2.80 1.34
CA GLY A 62 3.11 -3.35 0.67
C GLY A 62 3.90 -2.36 -0.20
N LEU A 63 3.48 -1.09 -0.27
CA LEU A 63 4.17 -0.02 -0.99
C LEU A 63 4.97 0.85 -0.02
N THR A 64 6.17 1.26 -0.44
CA THR A 64 7.02 2.17 0.34
C THR A 64 6.63 3.61 0.05
N TYR A 65 6.23 4.33 1.09
CA TYR A 65 6.02 5.78 1.06
C TYR A 65 7.06 6.47 1.94
N TYR A 66 7.32 7.73 1.65
CA TYR A 66 8.15 8.60 2.48
C TYR A 66 7.29 9.74 3.00
N LEU A 67 7.16 9.86 4.32
CA LEU A 67 6.37 10.90 4.97
C LEU A 67 7.28 12.08 5.33
N LEU A 68 6.96 13.26 4.83
CA LEU A 68 7.67 14.50 5.15
C LEU A 68 6.69 15.67 5.18
N ASN A 69 6.66 16.40 6.30
CA ASN A 69 5.78 17.56 6.51
C ASN A 69 4.30 17.26 6.18
N GLY A 70 3.82 16.06 6.52
CA GLY A 70 2.45 15.62 6.26
C GLY A 70 2.15 15.21 4.81
N ASN A 71 3.13 15.29 3.90
CA ASN A 71 2.98 14.82 2.52
C ASN A 71 3.56 13.42 2.37
N TYR A 72 2.87 12.60 1.58
CA TYR A 72 3.35 11.29 1.17
C TYR A 72 4.11 11.42 -0.15
N TYR A 73 5.28 10.83 -0.22
CA TYR A 73 6.09 10.75 -1.43
C TYR A 73 6.30 9.28 -1.82
N GLN A 74 6.28 8.99 -3.11
CA GLN A 74 6.75 7.71 -3.64
C GLN A 74 7.94 7.92 -4.57
N ARG A 75 8.85 6.94 -4.59
CA ARG A 75 9.98 6.96 -5.50
C ARG A 75 9.55 6.46 -6.88
N HIS A 76 9.72 7.30 -7.89
CA HIS A 76 9.53 7.00 -9.30
C HIS A 76 10.86 7.20 -10.02
N GLY A 77 11.59 6.11 -10.26
CA GLY A 77 12.95 6.16 -10.81
C GLY A 77 13.91 6.88 -9.86
N ASP A 78 14.44 8.02 -10.29
CA ASP A 78 15.40 8.84 -9.53
C ASP A 78 14.75 10.03 -8.82
N GLU A 79 13.42 10.13 -8.84
CA GLU A 79 12.67 11.22 -8.24
C GLU A 79 11.65 10.71 -7.23
N TYR A 80 11.29 11.57 -6.29
CA TYR A 80 10.22 11.39 -5.31
C TYR A 80 9.09 12.32 -5.69
N VAL A 81 7.90 11.75 -5.87
CA VAL A 81 6.71 12.49 -6.31
C VAL A 81 5.69 12.47 -5.18
N VAL A 82 5.06 13.63 -4.92
CA VAL A 82 3.96 13.72 -3.95
C VAL A 82 2.79 12.87 -4.44
N THR A 83 2.29 12.01 -3.57
CA THR A 83 1.12 11.18 -3.83
C THR A 83 -0.02 11.57 -2.90
N GLU A 84 -1.22 11.10 -3.24
CA GLU A 84 -2.30 11.07 -2.28
C GLU A 84 -1.91 10.22 -1.06
N PRO A 85 -2.43 10.57 0.14
CA PRO A 85 -2.39 9.64 1.26
C PRO A 85 -3.01 8.30 0.82
N PRO A 86 -2.34 7.18 1.09
CA PRO A 86 -2.91 5.87 0.78
C PRO A 86 -4.30 5.75 1.42
N ALA A 87 -5.21 5.02 0.77
CA ALA A 87 -6.58 4.86 1.25
C ALA A 87 -6.62 4.34 2.71
N GLU A 88 -5.68 3.48 3.10
CA GLU A 88 -5.47 3.03 4.48
C GLU A 88 -5.17 4.17 5.48
N SER A 89 -4.55 5.27 5.04
CA SER A 89 -4.29 6.45 5.86
C SER A 89 -5.53 7.34 6.03
N ARG A 90 -6.42 7.38 5.02
CA ARG A 90 -7.69 8.13 5.10
C ARG A 90 -8.63 7.55 6.15
N VAL A 91 -8.63 6.23 6.31
CA VAL A 91 -9.42 5.51 7.33
C VAL A 91 -8.89 5.74 8.75
N SER A 92 -7.62 6.12 8.90
CA SER A 92 -6.97 6.28 10.21
C SER A 92 -7.36 7.56 10.97
N SER A 93 -7.76 8.64 10.28
CA SER A 93 -7.99 9.93 10.97
C SER A 93 -9.32 10.04 11.72
N GLU A 94 -10.35 9.28 11.32
CA GLU A 94 -11.68 9.34 11.92
C GLU A 94 -12.02 8.15 12.83
N MET A 95 -11.26 7.05 12.71
CA MET A 95 -11.49 5.84 13.50
C MET A 95 -10.78 5.89 14.86
N ARG A 96 -11.54 5.75 15.93
CA ARG A 96 -10.99 5.57 17.28
C ARG A 96 -10.52 4.13 17.46
N VAL A 97 -9.30 3.94 17.94
CA VAL A 97 -8.79 2.61 18.34
C VAL A 97 -9.38 2.21 19.70
N LEU A 98 -9.89 0.98 19.79
CA LEU A 98 -10.38 0.36 21.01
C LEU A 98 -9.75 -1.03 21.18
N ASP A 99 -8.91 -1.18 22.20
CA ASP A 99 -8.38 -2.48 22.60
C ASP A 99 -9.30 -3.08 23.69
N PHE A 100 -9.93 -4.22 23.39
CA PHE A 100 -10.89 -4.89 24.26
C PHE A 100 -10.70 -6.41 24.21
N ASN A 101 -10.58 -7.05 25.38
CA ASN A 101 -10.34 -8.50 25.51
C ASN A 101 -9.17 -9.03 24.65
N GLY A 102 -8.08 -8.25 24.56
CA GLY A 102 -6.90 -8.62 23.79
C GLY A 102 -7.07 -8.51 22.26
N LYS A 103 -8.18 -7.98 21.77
CA LYS A 103 -8.40 -7.68 20.35
C LYS A 103 -8.45 -6.17 20.13
N ARG A 104 -7.91 -5.73 18.99
CA ARG A 104 -8.00 -4.35 18.54
C ARG A 104 -9.20 -4.17 17.61
N PHE A 105 -10.01 -3.16 17.91
CA PHE A 105 -11.12 -2.69 17.09
C PHE A 105 -10.88 -1.25 16.68
N TYR A 106 -11.42 -0.88 15.53
CA TYR A 106 -11.45 0.49 15.02
C TYR A 106 -12.92 0.92 14.99
N VAL A 107 -13.23 2.06 15.59
CA VAL A 107 -14.61 2.49 15.84
C VAL A 107 -14.88 3.78 15.09
N GLN A 108 -15.90 3.79 14.22
CA GLN A 108 -16.38 4.98 13.52
C GLN A 108 -17.90 5.01 13.58
N ALA A 109 -18.47 6.15 13.98
CA ALA A 109 -19.92 6.35 14.02
C ALA A 109 -20.74 5.23 14.71
N GLY A 110 -20.16 4.54 15.71
CA GLY A 110 -20.81 3.42 16.42
C GLY A 110 -20.67 2.05 15.77
N HIS A 111 -20.06 1.96 14.59
CA HIS A 111 -19.68 0.73 13.91
C HIS A 111 -18.28 0.28 14.36
N PHE A 112 -18.05 -1.03 14.34
CA PHE A 112 -16.80 -1.65 14.77
C PHE A 112 -16.15 -2.34 13.59
N TYR A 113 -14.83 -2.18 13.46
CA TYR A 113 -14.06 -2.76 12.38
C TYR A 113 -12.85 -3.52 12.92
N GLN A 114 -12.45 -4.59 12.23
CA GLN A 114 -11.17 -5.27 12.42
C GLN A 114 -10.31 -5.11 11.19
N ARG A 115 -9.02 -4.86 11.41
CA ARG A 115 -8.03 -4.75 10.32
C ARG A 115 -7.53 -6.13 9.92
N GLN A 116 -7.66 -6.45 8.64
CA GLN A 116 -7.14 -7.65 8.02
C GLN A 116 -5.64 -7.52 7.72
N ILE A 117 -5.01 -8.63 7.30
CA ILE A 117 -3.56 -8.69 6.99
C ILE A 117 -3.22 -7.87 5.75
N ASP A 118 -4.13 -7.83 4.78
CA ASP A 118 -4.04 -7.01 3.56
C ASP A 118 -4.20 -5.50 3.82
N GLY A 119 -4.64 -5.11 5.02
CA GLY A 119 -4.84 -3.73 5.43
C GLY A 119 -6.29 -3.27 5.39
N ASP A 120 -7.21 -4.08 4.88
CA ASP A 120 -8.63 -3.73 4.80
C ASP A 120 -9.31 -3.77 6.17
N TYR A 121 -10.35 -2.95 6.32
CA TYR A 121 -11.18 -2.90 7.51
C TYR A 121 -12.51 -3.61 7.25
N VAL A 122 -12.78 -4.68 8.01
CA VAL A 122 -14.04 -5.42 7.93
C VAL A 122 -14.93 -4.99 9.07
N GLU A 123 -16.15 -4.59 8.75
CA GLU A 123 -17.16 -4.32 9.77
C GLU A 123 -17.51 -5.61 10.51
N VAL A 124 -17.48 -5.54 11.83
CA VAL A 124 -17.83 -6.63 12.73
C VAL A 124 -18.94 -6.19 13.68
N PRO A 125 -19.74 -7.13 14.22
CA PRO A 125 -20.69 -6.81 15.27
C PRO A 125 -19.99 -6.16 16.47
N ARG A 126 -20.73 -5.32 17.21
CA ARG A 126 -20.29 -4.80 18.51
C ARG A 126 -19.81 -5.97 19.39
N PRO A 127 -18.58 -5.92 19.93
CA PRO A 127 -18.08 -6.95 20.83
C PRO A 127 -18.98 -7.13 22.05
N ALA A 128 -19.27 -8.37 22.42
CA ALA A 128 -20.08 -8.66 23.60
C ALA A 128 -19.40 -8.09 24.86
N GLY A 129 -20.15 -7.31 25.65
CA GLY A 129 -19.66 -6.69 26.88
C GLY A 129 -19.24 -5.21 26.76
N LEU A 130 -19.43 -4.58 25.59
CA LEU A 130 -19.34 -3.12 25.37
C LEU A 130 -20.73 -2.48 25.26
#